data_AF-M0EM52-F1
#
_entry.id   AF-M0EM52-F1
#
_cell.length_a   1.000
_cell.length_b   1.000
_cell.length_c   1.000
_cell.angle_alpha   90.00
_cell.angle_beta   90.00
_cell.angle_gamma   90.00
#
_symmetry.space_group_name_H-M   'P 1'
#
loop_
_entity.id
_entity.type
_entity.pdbx_description
1 polymer ?
#
loop_
_entity_poly.entity_id
_entity_poly.type
_entity_poly.pdbx_seq_one_letter_code
_entity_poly.pdbx_strand_id
1 'polypeptide(L)'
;MAPRWTCGIGDCDAAFDDVEAAIVHQTNDHQRHECKVCGTIVPDGYFAIRHAFDEHTRAEFVRAYDADSAAVRRREEIKGEIESEADLQRVVEELDRGV
;
A
#
# COMPACT_ATOMS: atom_id res chain seq x y z
N MET A 1 -5.08 -23.42 -7.10
CA MET A 1 -3.85 -22.97 -6.38
C MET A 1 -4.35 -22.10 -5.23
N ALA A 2 -3.69 -22.10 -4.07
CA ALA A 2 -4.06 -21.17 -3.00
C ALA A 2 -3.66 -19.74 -3.41
N PRO A 3 -4.44 -18.70 -3.05
CA PRO A 3 -4.09 -17.33 -3.36
C PRO A 3 -2.74 -16.99 -2.71
N ARG A 4 -1.92 -16.22 -3.42
CA ARG A 4 -0.59 -15.81 -2.95
C ARG A 4 -0.63 -14.51 -2.18
N TRP A 5 -1.59 -13.65 -2.49
CA TRP A 5 -1.71 -12.32 -1.93
C TRP A 5 -3.12 -12.11 -1.36
N THR A 6 -3.20 -11.49 -0.19
CA THR A 6 -4.46 -11.10 0.43
C THR A 6 -4.45 -9.60 0.68
N CYS A 7 -5.62 -8.96 0.57
CA CYS A 7 -5.76 -7.56 0.95
C CYS A 7 -5.43 -7.40 2.43
N GLY A 8 -4.62 -6.40 2.76
CA GLY A 8 -4.18 -6.12 4.14
C GLY A 8 -4.91 -4.94 4.79
N ILE A 9 -5.98 -4.44 4.16
CA ILE A 9 -6.70 -3.24 4.60
C ILE A 9 -7.91 -3.64 5.43
N GLY A 10 -7.88 -3.34 6.74
CA GLY A 10 -8.97 -3.63 7.66
C GLY A 10 -9.29 -5.13 7.71
N ASP A 11 -10.59 -5.46 7.59
CA ASP A 11 -11.10 -6.84 7.59
C ASP A 11 -11.38 -7.35 6.16
N CYS A 12 -10.65 -6.85 5.16
CA CYS A 12 -10.86 -7.24 3.77
C CYS A 12 -10.20 -8.59 3.44
N ASP A 13 -11.02 -9.61 3.23
CA ASP A 13 -10.58 -10.97 2.93
C ASP A 13 -10.34 -11.24 1.43
N ALA A 14 -10.29 -10.20 0.59
CA ALA A 14 -10.05 -10.35 -0.84
C ALA A 14 -8.67 -10.98 -1.09
N ALA A 15 -8.60 -11.95 -2.01
CA ALA A 15 -7.41 -12.73 -2.26
C ALA A 15 -7.14 -12.88 -3.76
N PHE A 16 -5.87 -12.84 -4.13
CA PHE A 16 -5.41 -12.71 -5.51
C PHE A 16 -4.22 -13.65 -5.77
N ASP A 17 -4.08 -14.07 -7.03
CA ASP A 17 -2.97 -14.91 -7.47
C ASP A 17 -1.71 -14.09 -7.78
N ASP A 18 -1.88 -12.80 -8.11
CA ASP A 18 -0.83 -11.83 -8.41
C ASP A 18 -0.94 -10.58 -7.53
N VAL A 19 0.19 -9.90 -7.34
CA VAL A 19 0.30 -8.75 -6.44
C VAL A 19 -0.29 -7.49 -7.08
N GLU A 20 -0.21 -7.38 -8.41
CA GLU A 20 -0.73 -6.25 -9.17
C GLU A 20 -2.25 -6.14 -8.99
N ALA A 21 -2.99 -7.25 -9.11
CA ALA A 21 -4.43 -7.31 -8.87
C ALA A 21 -4.78 -6.91 -7.43
N ALA A 22 -3.96 -7.31 -6.44
CA ALA A 22 -4.16 -6.90 -5.05
C ALA A 22 -3.97 -5.37 -4.89
N ILE A 23 -2.97 -4.77 -5.55
CA ILE A 23 -2.73 -3.31 -5.52
C ILE A 23 -3.86 -2.55 -6.23
N VAL A 24 -4.32 -3.04 -7.38
CA VAL A 24 -5.44 -2.45 -8.14
C VAL A 24 -6.72 -2.47 -7.30
N HIS A 25 -7.01 -3.61 -6.65
CA HIS A 25 -8.14 -3.73 -5.72
C HIS A 25 -8.03 -2.74 -4.56
N GLN A 26 -6.87 -2.65 -3.90
CA GLN A 26 -6.64 -1.66 -2.82
C GLN A 26 -6.91 -0.22 -3.28
N THR A 27 -6.59 0.09 -4.55
CA THR A 27 -6.73 1.44 -5.10
C THR A 27 -8.16 1.81 -5.44
N ASN A 28 -8.93 0.86 -5.98
CA ASN A 28 -10.27 1.12 -6.51
C ASN A 28 -11.39 0.83 -5.50
N ASP A 29 -11.20 -0.17 -4.63
CA ASP A 29 -12.29 -0.70 -3.80
C ASP A 29 -12.22 -0.22 -2.34
N HIS A 30 -11.15 0.49 -1.95
CA HIS A 30 -10.98 1.03 -0.61
C HIS A 30 -11.04 2.55 -0.57
N GLN A 31 -11.51 3.05 0.58
CA GLN A 31 -11.50 4.47 0.88
C GLN A 31 -10.06 4.99 0.83
N ARG A 32 -9.85 6.09 0.11
CA ARG A 32 -8.54 6.76 0.07
C ARG A 32 -8.09 7.18 1.46
N HIS A 33 -6.78 7.09 1.70
CA HIS A 33 -6.13 7.41 2.96
C HIS A 33 -5.60 8.84 2.98
N GLU A 34 -5.84 9.56 4.07
CA GLU A 34 -5.23 10.87 4.32
C GLU A 34 -3.88 10.67 5.03
N CYS A 35 -2.80 11.09 4.37
CA CYS A 35 -1.47 11.03 4.95
C CYS A 35 -1.38 11.97 6.17
N LYS A 36 -1.26 11.42 7.39
CA LYS A 36 -1.15 12.22 8.62
C LYS A 36 0.11 13.10 8.72
N VAL A 37 1.09 12.91 7.83
CA VAL A 37 2.31 13.73 7.80
C VAL A 37 2.08 15.04 7.04
N CYS A 38 1.42 14.99 5.88
CA CYS A 38 1.30 16.14 4.97
C CYS A 38 -0.14 16.49 4.53
N GLY A 39 -1.14 15.71 4.93
CA GLY A 39 -2.56 15.89 4.58
C GLY A 39 -2.95 15.50 3.15
N THR A 40 -2.02 14.92 2.36
CA THR A 40 -2.34 14.48 0.99
C THR A 40 -3.24 13.25 1.02
N ILE A 41 -4.27 13.23 0.16
CA ILE A 41 -5.13 12.07 -0.04
C ILE A 41 -4.51 11.15 -1.09
N VAL A 42 -4.18 9.93 -0.67
CA VAL A 42 -3.55 8.88 -1.50
C VAL A 42 -4.41 7.62 -1.49
N PRO A 43 -4.28 6.71 -2.48
CA PRO A 43 -4.89 5.39 -2.34
C PRO A 43 -4.37 4.67 -1.09
N ASP A 44 -5.24 3.92 -0.42
CA ASP A 44 -4.87 3.15 0.77
C ASP A 44 -4.03 1.91 0.40
N GLY A 45 -3.57 1.16 1.40
CA GLY A 45 -2.75 -0.03 1.20
C GLY A 45 -1.33 0.32 0.73
N TYR A 46 -0.88 -0.34 -0.34
CA TYR A 46 0.49 -0.22 -0.83
C TYR A 46 0.89 1.22 -1.15
N PHE A 47 0.05 2.00 -1.83
CA PHE A 47 0.38 3.37 -2.21
C PHE A 47 0.50 4.31 -1.00
N ALA A 48 -0.30 4.10 0.05
CA ALA A 48 -0.16 4.84 1.30
C ALA A 48 1.17 4.52 2.01
N ILE A 49 1.57 3.24 2.02
CA ILE A 49 2.86 2.83 2.58
C ILE A 49 4.01 3.43 1.74
N ARG A 50 3.98 3.26 0.42
CA ARG A 50 5.00 3.79 -0.48
C ARG A 50 5.17 5.30 -0.30
N HIS A 51 4.07 6.06 -0.32
CA HIS A 51 4.09 7.51 -0.06
C HIS A 51 4.72 7.85 1.29
N ALA A 52 4.34 7.14 2.35
CA ALA A 52 4.84 7.40 3.70
C ALA A 52 6.36 7.20 3.83
N PHE A 53 6.96 6.28 3.09
CA PHE A 53 8.38 5.93 3.21
C PHE A 53 9.27 6.45 2.08
N ASP A 54 8.70 6.91 0.96
CA ASP A 54 9.44 7.60 -0.10
C ASP A 54 9.45 9.12 0.10
N GLU A 55 8.33 9.70 0.53
CA GLU A 55 8.18 11.16 0.63
C GLU A 55 8.46 11.70 2.04
N HIS A 56 8.47 10.84 3.06
CA HIS A 56 8.69 11.25 4.45
C HIS A 56 9.71 10.37 5.15
N THR A 57 10.29 10.91 6.21
CA THR A 57 11.23 10.17 7.06
C THR A 57 10.49 9.28 8.06
N ARG A 58 11.18 8.22 8.52
CA ARG A 58 10.69 7.37 9.62
C ARG A 58 10.31 8.16 10.87
N ALA A 59 11.07 9.22 11.18
CA ALA A 59 10.81 10.05 12.34
C ALA A 59 9.51 10.86 12.21
N GLU A 60 9.20 11.34 11.00
CA GLU A 60 7.94 12.02 10.71
C GLU A 60 6.77 11.05 10.76
N PHE A 61 6.91 9.87 10.16
CA PHE A 61 5.92 8.80 10.24
C PHE A 61 5.60 8.42 11.69
N VAL A 62 6.62 8.16 12.51
CA VAL A 62 6.46 7.82 13.94
C VAL A 62 5.68 8.90 14.68
N ARG A 63 6.04 10.18 14.49
CA ARG A 63 5.36 11.30 15.16
C ARG A 63 3.92 11.48 14.71
N ALA A 64 3.66 11.39 13.41
CA ALA A 64 2.34 11.66 12.85
C ALA A 64 1.34 10.53 13.10
N TYR A 65 1.82 9.28 13.15
CA TYR A 65 0.99 8.09 13.33
C TYR A 65 1.05 7.49 14.73
N ASP A 66 1.78 8.10 15.66
CA ASP A 66 2.08 7.54 16.99
C ASP A 66 2.57 6.08 16.90
N ALA A 67 3.48 5.84 15.93
CA ALA A 67 3.92 4.51 15.56
C ALA A 67 5.23 4.12 16.26
N ASP A 68 5.44 2.83 16.50
CA ASP A 68 6.70 2.31 17.04
C ASP A 68 7.66 1.82 15.94
N SER A 69 8.87 1.44 16.35
CA SER A 69 9.88 0.93 15.41
C SER A 69 9.47 -0.39 14.74
N ALA A 70 8.55 -1.16 15.34
CA ALA A 70 8.06 -2.41 14.75
C ALA A 70 7.05 -2.12 13.64
N ALA A 71 6.19 -1.12 13.83
CA ALA A 71 5.23 -0.62 12.85
C ALA A 71 5.92 -0.01 11.62
N VAL A 72 7.08 0.62 11.81
CA VAL A 72 7.96 1.07 10.72
C VAL A 72 8.53 -0.13 9.96
N ARG A 73 9.21 -1.05 10.66
CA ARG A 73 9.85 -2.22 10.03
C ARG A 73 8.86 -3.05 9.22
N ARG A 74 7.70 -3.38 9.80
CA ARG A 74 6.66 -4.15 9.10
C ARG A 74 6.23 -3.50 7.79
N ARG A 75 6.09 -2.18 7.75
CA ARG A 75 5.66 -1.48 6.53
C ARG A 75 6.76 -1.39 5.49
N GLU A 76 8.02 -1.22 5.91
CA GLU A 76 9.17 -1.27 5.00
C GLU A 76 9.34 -2.69 4.42
N GLU A 77 9.14 -3.73 5.23
CA GLU A 77 9.16 -5.13 4.77
C GLU A 77 8.05 -5.39 3.75
N ILE A 78 6.79 -5.04 4.07
CA ILE A 78 5.65 -5.17 3.13
C ILE A 78 5.91 -4.42 1.82
N LYS A 79 6.41 -3.18 1.91
CA LYS A 79 6.76 -2.39 0.72
C LYS A 79 7.81 -3.10 -0.13
N GLY A 80 8.87 -3.60 0.50
CA GLY A 80 9.96 -4.30 -0.18
C GLY A 80 9.53 -5.61 -0.83
N GLU A 81 8.70 -6.41 -0.14
CA GLU A 81 8.13 -7.64 -0.69
C GLU A 81 7.28 -7.36 -1.92
N ILE A 82 6.38 -6.37 -1.83
CA ILE A 82 5.55 -5.95 -2.97
C ILE A 82 6.43 -5.45 -4.12
N GLU A 83 7.41 -4.57 -3.86
CA GLU A 83 8.29 -4.02 -4.90
C GLU A 83 9.22 -5.04 -5.54
N SER A 84 9.50 -6.16 -4.86
CA SER A 84 10.30 -7.25 -5.42
C SER A 84 9.51 -8.14 -6.39
N GLU A 85 8.18 -8.16 -6.27
CA GLU A 85 7.30 -9.04 -7.03
C GLU A 85 6.45 -8.29 -8.06
N ALA A 86 6.07 -7.04 -7.76
CA ALA A 86 5.12 -6.27 -8.56
C ALA A 86 5.78 -5.54 -9.73
N ASP A 87 5.16 -5.64 -10.90
CA ASP A 87 5.38 -4.71 -12.00
C ASP A 87 4.48 -3.47 -11.83
N LEU A 88 5.03 -2.42 -11.21
CA LEU A 88 4.30 -1.18 -10.97
C LEU A 88 3.84 -0.47 -12.25
N GLN A 89 4.53 -0.70 -13.38
CA GLN A 89 4.11 -0.14 -14.65
C GLN A 89 2.79 -0.78 -15.10
N ARG A 90 2.68 -2.11 -14.96
CA ARG A 90 1.44 -2.84 -15.24
C ARG A 90 0.29 -2.40 -14.34
N VAL A 91 0.54 -2.16 -13.06
CA VAL A 91 -0.47 -1.62 -12.13
C VAL A 91 -1.03 -0.30 -12.65
N VAL A 92 -0.17 0.65 -13.03
CA VAL A 92 -0.59 1.95 -13.56
C VAL A 92 -1.39 1.78 -14.86
N GLU A 93 -0.93 0.93 -15.78
CA GLU A 93 -1.62 0.64 -17.03
C GLU A 93 -3.00 -0.01 -16.82
N GLU A 94 -3.19 -0.79 -15.76
CA GLU A 94 -4.49 -1.37 -15.39
C GLU A 94 -5.42 -0.34 -14.74
N LEU A 95 -4.90 0.53 -13.88
CA LEU A 95 -5.67 1.62 -13.28
C LEU A 95 -6.17 2.62 -14.33
N ASP A 96 -5.33 2.98 -15.30
CA ASP A 96 -5.71 3.91 -16.38
C ASP A 96 -6.77 3.33 -17.33
N ARG A 97 -6.81 2.00 -17.49
CA ARG A 97 -7.83 1.31 -18.30
C ARG A 97 -9.19 1.21 -17.62
N GLY A 98 -9.26 1.41 -16.30
CA GLY A 98 -10.49 1.41 -15.52
C GLY A 98 -11.27 2.73 -15.52
N VAL A 99 -10.75 3.76 -16.22
CA VAL A 99 -11.33 5.12 -16.33
C VAL A 99 -12.12 5.30 -17.63
#